data_AF-A0A7V8WEI8-F1
#
_entry.id   AF-A0A7V8WEI8-F1
#
_cell.length_a   1.000
_cell.length_b   1.000
_cell.length_c   1.000
_cell.angle_alpha   90.00
_cell.angle_beta   90.00
_cell.angle_gamma   90.00
#
_symmetry.space_group_name_H-M   'P 1'
#
loop_
_entity.id
_entity.type
_entity.pdbx_description
1 polymer ?
#
loop_
_entity_poly.entity_id
_entity_poly.type
_entity_poly.pdbx_seq_one_letter_code
_entity_poly.pdbx_strand_id
1 'polypeptide(L)'
;ISSDYELASLLIESGDRLVTNEATRRAYFDASRTIESDYERRRVYGSGLKRGPLSSELLKSMLDASRSIASDYELASLLVQVVKQQPIEEARAEFFAALSTVESDYEHRRVLAAVAARDDLSADVTATMLKSVADLNADYEAAEFLLQVSKNSIEGPQRGPFFAAVETLGGTYERSRVLQSILRRSDISADTLQSALRAAGTLPAGYELSQVLQTAARHPAIAGPLRDIYIKLADRLGQYEQSQALAALVKHERAR
;
A
#
# COMPACT_ATOMS: atom_id res chain seq x y z
N ILE A 1 20.53 36.50 1.46
CA ILE A 1 20.24 35.15 0.96
C ILE A 1 19.91 35.31 -0.51
N SER A 2 20.73 34.74 -1.39
CA SER A 2 20.70 34.97 -2.84
C SER A 2 20.30 33.73 -3.67
N SER A 3 20.19 32.56 -3.03
CA SER A 3 19.71 31.33 -3.65
C SER A 3 18.98 30.42 -2.66
N ASP A 4 18.21 29.48 -3.20
CA ASP A 4 17.58 28.39 -2.45
C ASP A 4 18.58 27.54 -1.68
N TYR A 5 19.73 27.25 -2.29
CA TYR A 5 20.81 26.50 -1.65
C TYR A 5 21.35 27.23 -0.41
N GLU A 6 21.57 28.54 -0.51
CA GLU A 6 22.02 29.35 0.64
C GLU A 6 20.97 29.40 1.73
N LEU A 7 19.69 29.57 1.37
CA LEU A 7 18.59 29.56 2.33
C LEU A 7 18.51 28.20 3.04
N ALA A 8 18.54 27.11 2.27
CA ALA A 8 18.46 25.76 2.79
C ALA A 8 19.64 25.45 3.72
N SER A 9 20.86 25.79 3.30
CA SER A 9 22.06 25.59 4.11
C SER A 9 21.98 26.37 5.42
N LEU A 10 21.59 27.65 5.37
CA LEU A 10 21.42 28.47 6.57
C LEU A 10 20.38 27.88 7.52
N LEU A 11 19.21 27.46 7.01
CA LEU A 11 18.15 26.85 7.82
C LEU A 11 18.67 25.56 8.46
N ILE A 12 19.29 24.66 7.68
CA ILE A 12 19.82 23.37 8.16
C ILE A 12 20.87 23.57 9.26
N GLU A 13 21.85 24.44 9.03
CA GLU A 13 22.92 24.76 10.00
C GLU A 13 22.36 25.43 11.26
N SER A 14 21.35 26.29 11.10
CA SER A 14 20.71 26.97 12.22
C SER A 14 19.68 26.09 12.95
N GLY A 15 19.48 24.85 12.50
CA GLY A 15 18.43 23.96 13.02
C GLY A 15 18.50 23.72 14.53
N ASP A 16 19.72 23.68 15.11
CA ASP A 16 19.92 23.52 16.56
C ASP A 16 19.33 24.67 17.38
N ARG A 17 19.19 25.86 16.78
CA ARG A 17 18.63 27.05 17.44
C ARG A 17 17.17 27.25 17.04
N LEU A 18 16.83 27.00 15.78
CA LEU A 18 15.52 27.27 15.20
C LEU A 18 14.50 26.15 15.46
N VAL A 19 14.90 24.94 15.80
CA VAL A 19 13.98 23.79 15.92
C VAL A 19 13.81 23.36 17.39
N THR A 20 13.95 24.32 18.31
CA THR A 20 14.00 24.11 19.78
C THR A 20 12.63 24.15 20.47
N ASN A 21 11.67 24.90 19.93
CA ASN A 21 10.29 24.94 20.41
C ASN A 21 9.30 25.09 19.26
N GLU A 22 8.00 24.96 19.53
CA GLU A 22 6.97 24.95 18.48
C GLU A 22 6.92 26.24 17.65
N ALA A 23 7.07 27.41 18.28
CA ALA A 23 7.05 28.68 17.56
C ALA A 23 8.24 28.81 16.60
N THR A 24 9.44 28.45 17.05
CA THR A 24 10.63 28.51 16.19
C THR A 24 10.59 27.42 15.10
N ARG A 25 10.05 26.24 15.40
CA ARG A 25 9.81 25.18 14.42
C ARG A 25 8.84 25.62 13.33
N ARG A 26 7.74 26.30 13.70
CA ARG A 26 6.81 26.89 12.73
C ARG A 26 7.53 27.89 11.83
N ALA A 27 8.29 28.82 12.40
CA ALA A 27 9.06 29.79 11.61
C ALA A 27 10.08 29.11 10.67
N TYR A 28 10.72 28.03 11.11
CA TYR A 28 11.62 27.21 10.30
C TYR A 28 10.90 26.62 9.08
N PHE A 29 9.72 26.02 9.29
CA PHE A 29 8.93 25.45 8.21
C PHE A 29 8.31 26.52 7.30
N ASP A 30 7.88 27.66 7.84
CA ASP A 30 7.38 28.79 7.06
C ASP A 30 8.46 29.34 6.12
N ALA A 31 9.69 29.51 6.62
CA ALA A 31 10.83 29.91 5.79
C ALA A 31 11.17 28.87 4.71
N SER A 32 11.06 27.57 5.03
CA SER A 32 11.34 26.51 4.05
C SER A 32 10.35 26.48 2.86
N ARG A 33 9.15 27.05 3.03
CA ARG A 33 8.15 27.15 1.94
C ARG A 33 8.54 28.12 0.85
N THR A 34 9.45 29.06 1.13
CA THR A 34 9.93 30.03 0.14
C THR A 34 11.04 29.47 -0.74
N ILE A 35 11.48 28.22 -0.50
CA ILE A 35 12.46 27.52 -1.32
C ILE A 35 11.74 26.94 -2.55
N GLU A 36 12.19 27.32 -3.74
CA GLU A 36 11.61 26.88 -5.01
C GLU A 36 12.13 25.50 -5.44
N SER A 37 13.42 25.23 -5.21
CA SER A 37 14.05 23.94 -5.49
C SER A 37 13.47 22.83 -4.62
N ASP A 38 12.82 21.85 -5.25
CA ASP A 38 12.29 20.65 -4.62
C ASP A 38 13.31 19.92 -3.76
N TYR A 39 14.52 19.73 -4.31
CA TYR A 39 15.62 19.07 -3.64
C TYR A 39 16.02 19.81 -2.35
N GLU A 40 16.19 21.14 -2.42
CA GLU A 40 16.58 21.93 -1.26
C GLU A 40 15.46 22.01 -0.23
N ARG A 41 14.22 22.19 -0.65
CA ARG A 41 13.05 22.19 0.24
C ARG A 41 12.92 20.87 0.98
N ARG A 42 13.08 19.74 0.28
CA ARG A 42 13.10 18.41 0.89
C ARG A 42 14.28 18.22 1.84
N ARG A 43 15.45 18.80 1.58
CA ARG A 43 16.60 18.80 2.53
C ARG A 43 16.25 19.51 3.82
N VAL A 44 15.61 20.67 3.73
CA VAL A 44 15.22 21.46 4.91
C VAL A 44 14.15 20.72 5.71
N TYR A 45 13.07 20.26 5.07
CA TYR A 45 12.04 19.46 5.75
C TYR A 45 12.63 18.21 6.41
N GLY A 46 13.46 17.46 5.70
CA GLY A 46 14.13 16.28 6.22
C GLY A 46 15.06 16.58 7.40
N SER A 47 15.73 17.73 7.41
CA SER A 47 16.56 18.17 8.56
C SER A 47 15.70 18.51 9.77
N GLY A 48 14.58 19.24 9.57
CA GLY A 48 13.62 19.56 10.61
C GLY A 48 13.03 18.31 11.29
N LEU A 49 12.65 17.30 10.51
CA LEU A 49 12.10 16.03 11.02
C LEU A 49 13.09 15.26 11.92
N LYS A 50 14.40 15.35 11.66
CA LYS A 50 15.45 14.70 12.47
C LYS A 50 15.58 15.32 13.87
N ARG A 51 14.96 16.46 14.14
CA ARG A 51 14.99 17.15 15.45
C ARG A 51 13.89 16.68 16.40
N GLY A 52 13.16 15.62 16.04
CA GLY A 52 12.21 14.94 16.90
C GLY A 52 10.76 15.05 16.41
N PRO A 53 9.81 14.50 17.19
CA PRO A 53 8.41 14.51 16.81
C PRO A 53 7.87 15.94 16.64
N LEU A 54 7.05 16.14 15.61
CA LEU A 54 6.28 17.37 15.41
C LEU A 54 4.94 17.26 16.15
N SER A 55 4.36 18.40 16.53
CA SER A 55 2.93 18.44 16.87
C SER A 55 2.12 18.04 15.64
N SER A 56 0.94 17.45 15.84
CA SER A 56 0.10 17.01 14.72
C SER A 56 -0.28 18.17 13.80
N GLU A 57 -0.62 19.33 14.35
CA GLU A 57 -0.91 20.54 13.56
C GLU A 57 0.28 21.00 12.71
N LEU A 58 1.50 20.93 13.25
CA LEU A 58 2.69 21.30 12.48
C LEU A 58 3.01 20.25 11.40
N LEU A 59 2.82 18.96 11.69
CA LEU A 59 3.00 17.89 10.72
C LEU A 59 2.00 18.02 9.56
N LYS A 60 0.72 18.25 9.85
CA LYS A 60 -0.32 18.51 8.84
C LYS A 60 0.07 19.69 7.95
N SER A 61 0.46 20.81 8.56
CA SER A 61 0.87 22.02 7.86
C SER A 61 2.14 21.83 7.01
N MET A 62 3.06 20.96 7.43
CA MET A 62 4.23 20.57 6.64
C MET A 62 3.83 19.69 5.45
N LEU A 63 2.97 18.69 5.66
CA LEU A 63 2.48 17.78 4.62
C LEU A 63 1.66 18.52 3.56
N ASP A 64 0.77 19.42 3.98
CA ASP A 64 0.00 20.28 3.08
C ASP A 64 0.90 21.13 2.18
N ALA A 65 1.97 21.68 2.75
CA ALA A 65 2.94 22.47 2.01
C ALA A 65 3.85 21.61 1.13
N SER A 66 4.08 20.35 1.47
CA SER A 66 4.91 19.43 0.69
C SER A 66 4.32 19.09 -0.68
N ARG A 67 3.01 19.26 -0.87
CA ARG A 67 2.32 19.09 -2.17
C ARG A 67 2.83 20.02 -3.28
N SER A 68 3.55 21.09 -2.95
CA SER A 68 4.17 21.95 -3.96
C SER A 68 5.50 21.37 -4.49
N ILE A 69 5.99 20.25 -3.93
CA ILE A 69 7.15 19.52 -4.42
C ILE A 69 6.77 18.78 -5.70
N ALA A 70 7.27 19.26 -6.84
CA ALA A 70 6.90 18.74 -8.15
C ALA A 70 7.67 17.45 -8.50
N SER A 71 8.87 17.26 -7.97
CA SER A 71 9.62 16.02 -8.13
C SER A 71 9.03 14.90 -7.28
N ASP A 72 8.42 13.91 -7.93
CA ASP A 72 7.94 12.66 -7.32
C ASP A 72 8.97 12.02 -6.41
N TYR A 73 10.23 11.95 -6.86
CA TYR A 73 11.32 11.36 -6.10
C TYR A 73 11.58 12.12 -4.79
N GLU A 74 11.61 13.45 -4.83
CA GLU A 74 11.84 14.26 -3.64
C GLU A 74 10.65 14.16 -2.68
N LEU A 75 9.42 14.27 -3.19
CA LEU A 75 8.22 14.16 -2.36
C LEU A 75 8.10 12.76 -1.74
N ALA A 76 8.26 11.69 -2.51
CA ALA A 76 8.25 10.33 -1.98
C ALA A 76 9.36 10.09 -0.96
N SER A 77 10.55 10.65 -1.18
CA SER A 77 11.66 10.55 -0.21
C SER A 77 11.33 11.26 1.10
N LEU A 78 10.65 12.41 1.04
CA LEU A 78 10.14 13.11 2.22
C LEU A 78 9.08 12.28 2.95
N LEU A 79 8.09 11.77 2.23
CA LEU A 79 6.98 11.00 2.81
C LEU A 79 7.50 9.70 3.45
N VAL A 80 8.44 8.99 2.82
CA VAL A 80 9.13 7.85 3.44
C VAL A 80 9.83 8.26 4.74
N GLN A 81 10.45 9.44 4.79
CA GLN A 81 11.08 9.93 6.01
C GLN A 81 10.05 10.26 7.10
N VAL A 82 8.92 10.89 6.75
CA VAL A 82 7.81 11.16 7.66
C VAL A 82 7.30 9.86 8.28
N VAL A 83 7.01 8.85 7.46
CA VAL A 83 6.55 7.53 7.90
C VAL A 83 7.54 6.87 8.87
N LYS A 84 8.85 7.10 8.73
CA LYS A 84 9.86 6.51 9.63
C LYS A 84 10.05 7.27 10.93
N GLN A 85 9.65 8.53 11.01
CA GLN A 85 10.05 9.44 12.10
C GLN A 85 8.87 10.04 12.86
N GLN A 86 7.65 9.95 12.33
CA GLN A 86 6.47 10.61 12.87
C GLN A 86 5.30 9.64 13.01
N PRO A 87 4.42 9.82 14.02
CA PRO A 87 3.10 9.20 14.01
C PRO A 87 2.24 9.86 12.92
N ILE A 88 1.65 9.07 12.03
CA ILE A 88 0.84 9.59 10.92
C ILE A 88 -0.67 9.53 11.18
N GLU A 89 -1.12 8.96 12.31
CA GLU A 89 -2.55 8.75 12.60
C GLU A 89 -3.35 10.06 12.55
N GLU A 90 -2.89 11.09 13.28
CA GLU A 90 -3.56 12.39 13.35
C GLU A 90 -3.40 13.23 12.08
N ALA A 91 -2.40 12.92 11.24
CA ALA A 91 -2.10 13.62 9.99
C ALA A 91 -2.38 12.74 8.76
N ARG A 92 -3.21 11.69 8.91
CA ARG A 92 -3.46 10.68 7.88
C ARG A 92 -4.00 11.31 6.60
N ALA A 93 -4.95 12.23 6.72
CA ALA A 93 -5.59 12.86 5.57
C ALA A 93 -4.59 13.66 4.74
N GLU A 94 -3.78 14.50 5.40
CA GLU A 94 -2.77 15.34 4.78
C GLU A 94 -1.62 14.50 4.21
N PHE A 95 -1.25 13.40 4.89
CA PHE A 95 -0.23 12.48 4.41
C PHE A 95 -0.64 11.82 3.08
N PHE A 96 -1.85 11.24 3.03
CA PHE A 96 -2.33 10.59 1.81
C PHE A 96 -2.71 11.61 0.71
N ALA A 97 -3.11 12.82 1.06
CA ALA A 97 -3.31 13.91 0.10
C ALA A 97 -1.99 14.41 -0.51
N ALA A 98 -0.88 14.34 0.23
CA ALA A 98 0.45 14.58 -0.32
C ALA A 98 0.93 13.40 -1.18
N LEU A 99 0.68 12.17 -0.75
CA LEU A 99 1.01 11.00 -1.56
C LEU A 99 0.26 10.98 -2.90
N SER A 100 -1.01 11.39 -2.94
CA SER A 100 -1.79 11.41 -4.18
C SER A 100 -1.30 12.41 -5.24
N THR A 101 -0.34 13.28 -4.92
CA THR A 101 0.31 14.15 -5.92
C THR A 101 1.58 13.54 -6.50
N VAL A 102 1.99 12.35 -6.07
CA VAL A 102 3.12 11.60 -6.64
C VAL A 102 2.63 10.85 -7.87
N GLU A 103 3.07 11.24 -9.06
CA GLU A 103 2.58 10.67 -10.33
C GLU A 103 3.29 9.36 -10.71
N SER A 104 4.56 9.21 -10.31
CA SER A 104 5.32 7.98 -10.52
C SER A 104 4.78 6.83 -9.65
N ASP A 105 4.16 5.85 -10.29
CA ASP A 105 3.66 4.62 -9.64
C ASP A 105 4.73 3.92 -8.79
N TYR A 106 5.98 3.93 -9.27
CA TYR A 106 7.12 3.36 -8.54
C TYR A 106 7.38 4.12 -7.22
N GLU A 107 7.41 5.45 -7.27
CA GLU A 107 7.64 6.29 -6.09
C GLU A 107 6.45 6.24 -5.13
N HIS A 108 5.22 6.24 -5.65
CA HIS A 108 3.99 6.07 -4.87
C HIS A 108 3.99 4.73 -4.13
N ARG A 109 4.28 3.62 -4.83
CA ARG A 109 4.44 2.31 -4.19
C ARG A 109 5.54 2.32 -3.14
N ARG A 110 6.67 3.00 -3.39
CA ARG A 110 7.77 3.08 -2.42
C ARG A 110 7.32 3.72 -1.10
N VAL A 111 6.46 4.74 -1.15
CA VAL A 111 5.85 5.33 0.05
C VAL A 111 4.89 4.36 0.72
N LEU A 112 3.97 3.73 -0.02
CA LEU A 112 3.03 2.74 0.52
C LEU A 112 3.75 1.57 1.19
N ALA A 113 4.83 1.08 0.58
CA ALA A 113 5.67 0.01 1.13
C ALA A 113 6.33 0.42 2.45
N ALA A 114 6.71 1.69 2.61
CA ALA A 114 7.21 2.21 3.88
C ALA A 114 6.11 2.28 4.95
N VAL A 115 4.87 2.65 4.58
CA VAL A 115 3.72 2.62 5.49
C VAL A 115 3.46 1.18 5.94
N ALA A 116 3.37 0.24 5.01
CA ALA A 116 3.09 -1.17 5.27
C ALA A 116 4.16 -1.89 6.12
N ALA A 117 5.37 -1.31 6.22
CA ALA A 117 6.45 -1.84 7.05
C ALA A 117 6.36 -1.40 8.52
N ARG A 118 5.38 -0.59 8.89
CA ARG A 118 5.14 -0.20 10.28
C ARG A 118 4.33 -1.27 11.02
N ASP A 119 4.73 -1.53 12.26
CA ASP A 119 4.05 -2.49 13.14
C ASP A 119 2.90 -1.86 13.96
N ASP A 120 2.75 -0.54 13.92
CA ASP A 120 1.82 0.24 14.74
C ASP A 120 0.68 0.89 13.94
N LEU A 121 0.36 0.35 12.76
CA LEU A 121 -0.72 0.85 11.93
C LEU A 121 -2.09 0.56 12.55
N SER A 122 -2.95 1.58 12.63
CA SER A 122 -4.37 1.38 12.89
C SER A 122 -5.05 0.68 11.70
N ALA A 123 -6.21 0.06 11.95
CA ALA A 123 -7.05 -0.49 10.89
C ALA A 123 -7.45 0.60 9.86
N ASP A 124 -7.60 1.82 10.35
CA ASP A 124 -7.98 3.01 9.60
C ASP A 124 -6.86 3.48 8.65
N VAL A 125 -5.62 3.54 9.13
CA VAL A 125 -4.45 3.81 8.28
C VAL A 125 -4.23 2.68 7.27
N THR A 126 -4.39 1.43 7.69
CA THR A 126 -4.27 0.26 6.81
C THR A 126 -5.31 0.31 5.68
N ALA A 127 -6.55 0.66 6.00
CA ALA A 127 -7.61 0.81 5.01
C ALA A 127 -7.33 1.96 4.02
N THR A 128 -6.86 3.12 4.49
CA THR A 128 -6.50 4.24 3.62
C THR A 128 -5.30 3.91 2.73
N MET A 129 -4.30 3.22 3.26
CA MET A 129 -3.14 2.72 2.51
C MET A 129 -3.56 1.78 1.37
N LEU A 130 -4.43 0.81 1.67
CA LEU A 130 -4.95 -0.12 0.65
C LEU A 130 -5.83 0.58 -0.37
N LYS A 131 -6.60 1.59 0.03
CA LYS A 131 -7.39 2.41 -0.89
C LYS A 131 -6.51 3.18 -1.87
N SER A 132 -5.36 3.70 -1.43
CA SER A 132 -4.45 4.47 -2.28
C SER A 132 -3.76 3.62 -3.36
N VAL A 133 -3.91 2.29 -3.32
CA VAL A 133 -3.51 1.41 -4.45
C VAL A 133 -4.30 1.73 -5.72
N ALA A 134 -5.52 2.24 -5.59
CA ALA A 134 -6.35 2.65 -6.73
C ALA A 134 -5.77 3.85 -7.51
N ASP A 135 -4.83 4.58 -6.91
CA ASP A 135 -4.16 5.72 -7.55
C ASP A 135 -2.98 5.28 -8.43
N LEU A 136 -2.55 4.00 -8.33
CA LEU A 136 -1.49 3.44 -9.15
C LEU A 136 -2.04 3.03 -10.53
N ASN A 137 -1.44 3.55 -11.59
CA ASN A 137 -1.84 3.25 -12.97
C ASN A 137 -1.23 1.92 -13.48
N ALA A 138 0.00 1.61 -13.05
CA ALA A 138 0.66 0.37 -13.39
C ALA A 138 0.17 -0.78 -12.50
N ASP A 139 -0.62 -1.69 -13.09
CA ASP A 139 -1.07 -2.93 -12.46
C ASP A 139 0.08 -3.73 -11.84
N TYR A 140 1.26 -3.69 -12.46
CA TYR A 140 2.46 -4.33 -11.95
C TYR A 140 2.88 -3.76 -10.59
N GLU A 141 2.95 -2.43 -10.44
CA GLU A 141 3.34 -1.80 -9.17
C GLU A 141 2.27 -2.05 -8.11
N ALA A 142 0.99 -1.90 -8.45
CA ALA A 142 -0.12 -2.23 -7.55
C ALA A 142 -0.07 -3.70 -7.08
N ALA A 143 0.19 -4.63 -7.98
CA ALA A 143 0.31 -6.05 -7.65
C ALA A 143 1.53 -6.36 -6.78
N GLU A 144 2.69 -5.77 -7.06
CA GLU A 144 3.89 -5.96 -6.23
C GLU A 144 3.69 -5.41 -4.82
N PHE A 145 2.96 -4.30 -4.67
CA PHE A 145 2.56 -3.81 -3.35
C PHE A 145 1.60 -4.78 -2.62
N LEU A 146 0.55 -5.24 -3.30
CA LEU A 146 -0.41 -6.18 -2.70
C LEU A 146 0.24 -7.53 -2.37
N LEU A 147 1.20 -7.98 -3.16
CA LEU A 147 2.03 -9.15 -2.85
C LEU A 147 2.87 -8.92 -1.59
N GLN A 148 3.46 -7.73 -1.42
CA GLN A 148 4.14 -7.38 -0.18
C GLN A 148 3.19 -7.42 1.02
N VAL A 149 2.02 -6.79 0.93
CA VAL A 149 1.02 -6.77 2.02
C VAL A 149 0.50 -8.18 2.33
N SER A 150 0.33 -9.02 1.31
CA SER A 150 -0.16 -10.40 1.44
C SER A 150 0.69 -11.31 2.33
N LYS A 151 1.95 -10.91 2.61
CA LYS A 151 2.86 -11.59 3.55
C LYS A 151 2.39 -11.46 5.01
N ASN A 152 1.65 -10.41 5.33
CA ASN A 152 1.05 -10.17 6.65
C ASN A 152 -0.42 -10.59 6.65
N SER A 153 -1.00 -10.87 7.82
CA SER A 153 -2.41 -11.29 7.94
C SER A 153 -3.35 -10.32 7.21
N ILE A 154 -4.26 -10.85 6.39
CA ILE A 154 -5.34 -10.09 5.73
C ILE A 154 -6.71 -10.37 6.35
N GLU A 155 -6.74 -10.85 7.59
CA GLU A 155 -7.96 -11.19 8.32
C GLU A 155 -8.68 -9.96 8.88
N GLY A 156 -9.91 -10.15 9.36
CA GLY A 156 -10.61 -9.11 10.11
C GLY A 156 -10.83 -7.80 9.31
N PRO A 157 -10.56 -6.61 9.89
CA PRO A 157 -10.85 -5.32 9.27
C PRO A 157 -10.11 -5.06 7.95
N GLN A 158 -8.89 -5.58 7.76
CA GLN A 158 -8.13 -5.34 6.52
C GLN A 158 -8.61 -6.18 5.33
N ARG A 159 -9.41 -7.24 5.54
CA ARG A 159 -9.89 -8.13 4.48
C ARG A 159 -10.63 -7.39 3.37
N GLY A 160 -11.62 -6.57 3.73
CA GLY A 160 -12.44 -5.82 2.78
C GLY A 160 -11.61 -4.87 1.92
N PRO A 161 -10.86 -3.93 2.54
CA PRO A 161 -9.97 -3.04 1.81
C PRO A 161 -8.94 -3.75 0.93
N PHE A 162 -8.40 -4.89 1.36
CA PHE A 162 -7.43 -5.65 0.57
C PHE A 162 -8.05 -6.20 -0.72
N PHE A 163 -9.21 -6.86 -0.63
CA PHE A 163 -9.87 -7.39 -1.83
C PHE A 163 -10.43 -6.28 -2.73
N ALA A 164 -10.86 -5.14 -2.17
CA ALA A 164 -11.21 -3.96 -2.97
C ALA A 164 -10.02 -3.45 -3.79
N ALA A 165 -8.80 -3.45 -3.22
CA ALA A 165 -7.59 -3.11 -3.95
C ALA A 165 -7.21 -4.16 -5.01
N VAL A 166 -7.48 -5.45 -4.78
CA VAL A 166 -7.31 -6.50 -5.81
C VAL A 166 -8.27 -6.30 -6.99
N GLU A 167 -9.45 -5.73 -6.74
CA GLU A 167 -10.45 -5.44 -7.79
C GLU A 167 -10.08 -4.26 -8.68
N THR A 168 -9.18 -3.36 -8.25
CA THR A 168 -8.72 -2.24 -9.08
C THR A 168 -7.69 -2.66 -10.12
N LEU A 169 -7.05 -3.81 -9.94
CA LEU A 169 -6.10 -4.35 -10.92
C LEU A 169 -6.84 -4.72 -12.22
N GLY A 170 -6.39 -4.20 -13.35
CA GLY A 170 -6.91 -4.56 -14.68
C GLY A 170 -6.34 -5.89 -15.19
N GLY A 171 -5.06 -6.13 -14.93
CA GLY A 171 -4.28 -7.28 -15.37
C GLY A 171 -4.74 -8.60 -14.76
N THR A 172 -5.19 -9.53 -15.60
CA THR A 172 -5.65 -10.86 -15.14
C THR A 172 -4.51 -11.67 -14.51
N TYR A 173 -3.30 -11.54 -15.04
CA TYR A 173 -2.10 -12.20 -14.52
C TYR A 173 -1.75 -11.69 -13.12
N GLU A 174 -1.71 -10.38 -12.95
CA GLU A 174 -1.43 -9.68 -11.69
C GLU A 174 -2.43 -10.09 -10.60
N ARG A 175 -3.73 -10.03 -10.91
CA ARG A 175 -4.80 -10.46 -10.01
C ARG A 175 -4.64 -11.92 -9.59
N SER A 176 -4.38 -12.80 -10.56
CA SER A 176 -4.14 -14.22 -10.29
C SER A 176 -2.95 -14.44 -9.36
N ARG A 177 -1.84 -13.70 -9.55
CA ARG A 177 -0.67 -13.77 -8.67
C ARG A 177 -1.01 -13.36 -7.24
N VAL A 178 -1.71 -12.23 -7.05
CA VAL A 178 -2.07 -11.76 -5.70
C VAL A 178 -3.00 -12.76 -5.01
N LEU A 179 -4.02 -13.26 -5.70
CA LEU A 179 -4.95 -14.25 -5.14
C LEU A 179 -4.24 -15.57 -4.78
N GLN A 180 -3.34 -16.05 -5.62
CA GLN A 180 -2.55 -17.25 -5.33
C GLN A 180 -1.62 -17.04 -4.13
N SER A 181 -1.08 -15.84 -3.92
CA SER A 181 -0.24 -15.54 -2.74
C SER A 181 -1.03 -15.76 -1.44
N ILE A 182 -2.26 -15.25 -1.39
CA ILE A 182 -3.18 -15.46 -0.26
C ILE A 182 -3.54 -16.94 -0.10
N LEU A 183 -3.94 -17.61 -1.17
CA LEU A 183 -4.39 -19.01 -1.14
C LEU A 183 -3.29 -20.03 -0.84
N ARG A 184 -2.01 -19.63 -0.87
CA ARG A 184 -0.90 -20.50 -0.46
C ARG A 184 -0.68 -20.50 1.05
N ARG A 185 -1.29 -19.56 1.77
CA ARG A 185 -1.10 -19.39 3.21
C ARG A 185 -2.02 -20.32 3.98
N SER A 186 -1.48 -21.17 4.83
CA SER A 186 -2.27 -22.13 5.62
C SER A 186 -3.09 -21.50 6.74
N ASP A 187 -2.83 -20.24 7.10
CA ASP A 187 -3.42 -19.54 8.25
C ASP A 187 -4.63 -18.65 7.92
N ILE A 188 -5.14 -18.68 6.67
CA ILE A 188 -6.31 -17.88 6.28
C ILE A 188 -7.62 -18.52 6.77
N SER A 189 -8.59 -17.68 7.15
CA SER A 189 -9.92 -18.12 7.55
C SER A 189 -10.77 -18.59 6.35
N ALA A 190 -11.84 -19.35 6.63
CA ALA A 190 -12.85 -19.70 5.61
C ALA A 190 -13.48 -18.45 4.98
N ASP A 191 -13.54 -17.38 5.74
CA ASP A 191 -14.07 -16.07 5.39
C ASP A 191 -13.16 -15.32 4.39
N THR A 192 -11.85 -15.37 4.60
CA THR A 192 -10.83 -14.88 3.66
C THR A 192 -10.76 -15.75 2.41
N LEU A 193 -10.85 -17.07 2.57
CA LEU A 193 -10.91 -18.03 1.46
C LEU A 193 -12.14 -17.78 0.58
N GLN A 194 -13.29 -17.45 1.18
CA GLN A 194 -14.49 -17.07 0.44
C GLN A 194 -14.26 -15.80 -0.38
N SER A 195 -13.68 -14.75 0.22
CA SER A 195 -13.37 -13.50 -0.49
C SER A 195 -12.39 -13.74 -1.65
N ALA A 196 -11.38 -14.60 -1.46
CA ALA A 196 -10.45 -14.97 -2.52
C ALA A 196 -11.14 -15.70 -3.68
N LEU A 197 -12.06 -16.64 -3.40
CA LEU A 197 -12.86 -17.30 -4.44
C LEU A 197 -13.81 -16.33 -5.16
N ARG A 198 -14.43 -15.39 -4.43
CA ARG A 198 -15.28 -14.36 -5.06
C ARG A 198 -14.49 -13.45 -6.00
N ALA A 199 -13.31 -13.00 -5.56
CA ALA A 199 -12.39 -12.23 -6.39
C ALA A 199 -11.86 -13.04 -7.59
N ALA A 200 -11.61 -14.34 -7.42
CA ALA A 200 -11.30 -15.24 -8.55
C ALA A 200 -12.46 -15.30 -9.55
N GLY A 201 -13.70 -15.21 -9.06
CA GLY A 201 -14.90 -15.20 -9.88
C GLY A 201 -14.97 -14.06 -10.90
N THR A 202 -14.25 -12.96 -10.68
CA THR A 202 -14.20 -11.83 -11.63
C THR A 202 -13.01 -11.92 -12.60
N LEU A 203 -12.23 -13.00 -12.56
CA LEU A 203 -11.27 -13.33 -13.62
C LEU A 203 -12.01 -13.91 -14.85
N PRO A 204 -11.52 -13.64 -16.07
CA PRO A 204 -11.92 -14.39 -17.25
C PRO A 204 -11.74 -15.91 -17.07
N ALA A 205 -12.59 -16.69 -17.71
CA ALA A 205 -12.43 -18.14 -17.74
C ALA A 205 -11.20 -18.50 -18.59
N GLY A 206 -10.28 -19.27 -18.02
CA GLY A 206 -9.04 -19.64 -18.69
C GLY A 206 -7.96 -20.11 -17.72
N TYR A 207 -6.70 -19.95 -18.16
CA TYR A 207 -5.53 -20.44 -17.46
C TYR A 207 -5.40 -19.82 -16.06
N GLU A 208 -5.52 -18.50 -15.93
CA GLU A 208 -5.30 -17.78 -14.68
C GLU A 208 -6.32 -18.14 -13.60
N LEU A 209 -7.60 -18.28 -13.97
CA LEU A 209 -8.65 -18.77 -13.07
C LEU A 209 -8.37 -20.22 -12.66
N SER A 210 -7.98 -21.08 -13.60
CA SER A 210 -7.61 -22.48 -13.28
C SER A 210 -6.46 -22.55 -12.28
N GLN A 211 -5.40 -21.73 -12.42
CA GLN A 211 -4.28 -21.68 -11.48
C GLN A 211 -4.72 -21.24 -10.07
N VAL A 212 -5.61 -20.26 -9.98
CA VAL A 212 -6.18 -19.82 -8.69
C VAL A 212 -6.97 -20.95 -8.04
N LEU A 213 -7.84 -21.64 -8.79
CA LEU A 213 -8.61 -22.77 -8.26
C LEU A 213 -7.69 -23.93 -7.83
N GLN A 214 -6.73 -24.34 -8.64
CA GLN A 214 -5.78 -25.39 -8.26
C GLN A 214 -4.98 -25.05 -7.00
N THR A 215 -4.71 -23.76 -6.76
CA THR A 215 -4.09 -23.29 -5.52
C THR A 215 -5.08 -23.36 -4.35
N ALA A 216 -6.31 -22.87 -4.53
CA ALA A 216 -7.36 -22.92 -3.51
C ALA A 216 -7.70 -24.35 -3.08
N ALA A 217 -7.68 -25.31 -4.00
CA ALA A 217 -8.00 -26.72 -3.73
C ALA A 217 -7.15 -27.35 -2.61
N ARG A 218 -5.96 -26.79 -2.34
CA ARG A 218 -5.04 -27.24 -1.27
C ARG A 218 -5.55 -26.90 0.13
N HIS A 219 -6.58 -26.05 0.27
CA HIS A 219 -7.10 -25.66 1.56
C HIS A 219 -8.07 -26.68 2.15
N PRO A 220 -7.89 -27.11 3.42
CA PRO A 220 -8.83 -28.00 4.11
C PRO A 220 -10.24 -27.38 4.25
N ALA A 221 -10.31 -26.05 4.25
CA ALA A 221 -11.57 -25.33 4.32
C ALA A 221 -12.40 -25.35 3.02
N ILE A 222 -11.87 -25.83 1.88
CA ILE A 222 -12.69 -26.06 0.68
C ILE A 222 -13.57 -27.30 0.92
N ALA A 223 -14.72 -27.06 1.55
CA ALA A 223 -15.77 -28.03 1.86
C ALA A 223 -17.12 -27.29 1.95
N GLY A 224 -18.23 -28.04 1.93
CA GLY A 224 -19.57 -27.48 2.06
C GLY A 224 -19.82 -26.29 1.11
N PRO A 225 -20.30 -25.13 1.59
CA PRO A 225 -20.59 -23.98 0.74
C PRO A 225 -19.39 -23.46 -0.08
N LEU A 226 -18.16 -23.57 0.43
CA LEU A 226 -16.96 -23.13 -0.31
C LEU A 226 -16.63 -24.06 -1.48
N ARG A 227 -16.91 -25.36 -1.31
CA ARG A 227 -16.79 -26.34 -2.39
C ARG A 227 -17.79 -26.05 -3.52
N ASP A 228 -19.00 -25.63 -3.18
CA ASP A 228 -20.00 -25.28 -4.20
C ASP A 228 -19.59 -24.04 -5.00
N ILE A 229 -19.02 -23.03 -4.34
CA ILE A 229 -18.45 -21.86 -5.02
C ILE A 229 -17.31 -22.30 -5.94
N TYR A 230 -16.39 -23.14 -5.45
CA TYR A 230 -15.29 -23.67 -6.23
C TYR A 230 -15.76 -24.37 -7.52
N ILE A 231 -16.72 -25.27 -7.41
CA ILE A 231 -17.23 -26.05 -8.55
C ILE A 231 -17.91 -25.13 -9.57
N LYS A 232 -18.74 -24.18 -9.12
CA LYS A 232 -19.36 -23.18 -10.00
C LYS A 232 -18.34 -22.37 -10.79
N LEU A 233 -17.18 -22.07 -10.19
CA LEU A 233 -16.08 -21.39 -10.88
C LEU A 233 -15.37 -22.32 -11.86
N ALA A 234 -15.13 -23.57 -11.48
CA ALA A 234 -14.53 -24.57 -12.36
C ALA A 234 -15.40 -24.85 -13.60
N ASP A 235 -16.73 -24.85 -13.46
CA ASP A 235 -17.67 -25.09 -14.56
C ASP A 235 -17.68 -24.00 -15.64
N ARG A 236 -17.08 -22.84 -15.36
CA ARG A 236 -16.88 -21.79 -16.36
C ARG A 236 -15.67 -22.07 -17.27
N LEU A 237 -14.77 -22.95 -16.87
CA LEU A 237 -13.52 -23.21 -17.56
C LEU A 237 -13.71 -24.12 -18.77
N GLY A 238 -12.75 -24.06 -19.70
CA GLY A 238 -12.62 -25.05 -20.76
C GLY A 238 -12.36 -26.45 -20.18
N GLN A 239 -12.67 -27.48 -20.97
CA GLN A 239 -12.63 -28.88 -20.50
C GLN A 239 -11.28 -29.28 -19.89
N TYR A 240 -10.17 -28.82 -20.47
CA TYR A 240 -8.82 -29.09 -19.98
C TYR A 240 -8.60 -28.45 -18.59
N GLU A 241 -8.82 -27.14 -18.48
CA GLU A 241 -8.64 -26.37 -17.26
C GLU A 241 -9.61 -26.78 -16.14
N GLN A 242 -10.86 -27.10 -16.50
CA GLN A 242 -11.87 -27.63 -15.58
C GLN A 242 -11.42 -28.96 -15.01
N SER A 243 -10.94 -29.88 -15.87
CA SER A 243 -10.45 -31.19 -15.44
C SER A 243 -9.29 -31.05 -14.46
N GLN A 244 -8.34 -30.14 -14.71
CA GLN A 244 -7.24 -29.85 -13.78
C GLN A 244 -7.74 -29.32 -12.43
N ALA A 245 -8.65 -28.36 -12.44
CA ALA A 245 -9.22 -27.78 -11.22
C ALA A 245 -9.99 -28.83 -10.40
N LEU A 246 -10.86 -29.63 -11.02
CA LEU A 246 -11.64 -30.66 -10.31
C LEU A 246 -10.76 -31.80 -9.82
N ALA A 247 -9.73 -32.21 -10.59
CA ALA A 247 -8.77 -33.22 -10.16
C ALA A 247 -7.98 -32.76 -8.93
N ALA A 248 -7.56 -31.48 -8.88
CA ALA A 248 -6.89 -30.91 -7.72
C ALA A 248 -7.78 -30.96 -6.46
N LEU A 249 -9.07 -30.65 -6.59
CA LEU A 249 -10.04 -30.71 -5.51
C LEU A 249 -10.19 -32.14 -4.97
N VAL A 250 -10.45 -33.12 -5.85
CA VAL A 250 -10.65 -34.52 -5.46
C VAL A 250 -9.38 -35.13 -4.85
N LYS A 251 -8.20 -34.80 -5.40
CA LYS A 251 -6.92 -35.27 -4.86
C LYS A 251 -6.73 -34.84 -3.41
N HIS A 252 -7.13 -33.61 -3.09
CA HIS A 252 -7.01 -33.09 -1.73
C HIS A 252 -8.07 -33.68 -0.80
N GLU A 253 -9.30 -33.92 -1.25
CA GLU A 253 -10.34 -34.59 -0.47
C GLU A 253 -9.93 -36.01 -0.03
N ARG A 254 -9.21 -36.75 -0.90
CA ARG A 254 -8.72 -38.11 -0.62
C ARG A 254 -7.50 -38.16 0.31
N ALA A 255 -6.80 -37.04 0.49
CA ALA A 255 -5.60 -36.96 1.33
C ALA A 255 -5.92 -36.62 2.80
N ARG A 256 -7.20 -36.44 3.13
CA ARG A 256 -7.72 -36.25 4.50
C ARG A 256 -8.16 -37.57 5.10
#